data_AF-A0A2V7JEV8-F1
#
_entry.id   AF-A0A2V7JEV8-F1
#
_cell.length_a   1.000
_cell.length_b   1.000
_cell.length_c   1.000
_cell.angle_alpha   90.00
_cell.angle_beta   90.00
_cell.angle_gamma   90.00
#
_symmetry.space_group_name_H-M   'P 1'
#
loop_
_entity.id
_entity.type
_entity.pdbx_description
1 polymer ?
#
loop_
_entity_poly.entity_id
_entity_poly.type
_entity_poly.pdbx_seq_one_letter_code
_entity_poly.pdbx_strand_id
1 'polypeptide(L)'
;MGFPHKPHARETVVLSKYFGDADARTYKGWVKRGGYEMLAQALTMEPAKLIDVVKESGLRGRGGAGFPTGLKWSFMPKEKKKPHYLCVNADESE
;
A
#
# COMPACT_ATOMS: atom_id res chain seq x y z
N MET A 1 0.12 -4.61 -21.03
CA MET A 1 1.37 -5.30 -21.44
C MET A 1 1.82 -6.18 -20.29
N GLY A 2 2.07 -7.46 -20.54
CA GLY A 2 2.62 -8.37 -19.53
C GLY A 2 4.10 -8.07 -19.23
N PHE A 3 4.55 -8.51 -18.07
CA PHE A 3 5.96 -8.44 -17.68
C PHE A 3 6.82 -9.39 -18.56
N PRO A 4 8.06 -9.02 -18.93
CA PRO A 4 8.76 -7.78 -18.60
C PRO A 4 8.36 -6.60 -19.50
N HIS A 5 8.04 -5.46 -18.87
CA HIS A 5 7.86 -4.18 -19.57
C HIS A 5 9.05 -3.27 -19.25
N LYS A 6 9.59 -2.60 -20.28
CA LYS A 6 10.64 -1.58 -20.11
C LYS A 6 9.99 -0.26 -19.69
N PRO A 7 10.21 0.22 -18.45
CA PRO A 7 9.61 1.45 -17.97
C PRO A 7 10.04 2.65 -18.81
N HIS A 8 9.17 3.64 -18.94
CA HIS A 8 9.54 4.90 -19.59
C HIS A 8 10.57 5.66 -18.73
N ALA A 9 11.45 6.46 -19.32
CA ALA A 9 12.48 7.22 -18.60
C ALA A 9 11.93 8.24 -17.56
N ARG A 10 10.63 8.52 -17.59
CA ARG A 10 9.92 9.42 -16.65
C ARG A 10 9.13 8.66 -15.59
N GLU A 11 9.11 7.34 -15.66
CA GLU A 11 8.36 6.49 -14.75
C GLU A 11 9.22 6.13 -13.54
N THR A 12 8.67 6.30 -12.33
CA THR A 12 9.30 5.82 -11.11
C THR A 12 8.70 4.48 -10.72
N VAL A 13 9.47 3.40 -10.91
CA VAL A 13 8.99 2.04 -10.64
C VAL A 13 9.22 1.70 -9.17
N VAL A 14 8.13 1.71 -8.40
CA VAL A 14 8.14 1.35 -6.97
C VAL A 14 7.56 -0.04 -6.76
N LEU A 15 6.31 -0.29 -7.18
CA LEU A 15 5.59 -1.53 -6.89
C LEU A 15 6.09 -2.74 -7.70
N SER A 16 6.28 -2.56 -9.01
CA SER A 16 6.65 -3.63 -9.94
C SER A 16 8.17 -3.82 -10.08
N LYS A 17 8.97 -3.13 -9.27
CA LYS A 17 10.44 -3.09 -9.38
C LYS A 17 11.09 -4.48 -9.37
N TYR A 18 10.52 -5.40 -8.61
CA TYR A 18 11.03 -6.77 -8.44
C TYR A 18 10.12 -7.85 -9.04
N PHE A 19 9.21 -7.49 -9.94
CA PHE A 19 8.42 -8.50 -10.65
C PHE A 19 9.34 -9.41 -11.47
N GLY A 20 8.97 -10.68 -11.61
CA GLY A 20 9.78 -11.71 -12.26
C GLY A 20 10.93 -12.28 -11.42
N ASP A 21 11.33 -11.63 -10.33
CA ASP A 21 12.32 -12.17 -9.39
C ASP A 21 11.65 -13.13 -8.40
N ALA A 22 11.97 -14.41 -8.49
CA ALA A 22 11.42 -15.44 -7.61
C ALA A 22 11.83 -15.24 -6.14
N ASP A 23 13.04 -14.73 -5.89
CA ASP A 23 13.54 -14.49 -4.52
C ASP A 23 12.72 -13.39 -3.83
N ALA A 24 12.27 -12.38 -4.58
CA ALA A 24 11.48 -11.27 -4.05
C ALA A 24 10.11 -11.69 -3.47
N ARG A 25 9.61 -12.89 -3.83
CA ARG A 25 8.36 -13.45 -3.27
C ARG A 25 8.57 -14.19 -1.96
N THR A 26 9.82 -14.43 -1.56
CA THR A 26 10.14 -15.08 -0.29
C THR A 26 10.28 -14.06 0.82
N TYR A 27 10.02 -14.46 2.06
CA TYR A 27 10.23 -13.60 3.23
C TYR A 27 11.68 -13.07 3.30
N LYS A 28 12.68 -13.96 3.17
CA LYS A 28 14.10 -13.58 3.24
C LYS A 28 14.50 -12.63 2.12
N GLY A 29 14.06 -12.90 0.90
CA GLY A 29 14.34 -12.04 -0.25
C GLY A 29 13.69 -10.67 -0.12
N TRP A 30 12.47 -10.58 0.43
CA TRP A 30 11.81 -9.31 0.71
C TRP A 30 12.55 -8.51 1.80
N VAL A 31 12.92 -9.14 2.92
CA VAL A 31 13.70 -8.50 3.99
C VAL A 31 15.05 -7.97 3.47
N LYS A 32 15.78 -8.73 2.65
CA LYS A 32 17.04 -8.29 2.04
C LYS A 32 16.89 -7.01 1.19
N ARG A 33 15.68 -6.73 0.70
CA ARG A 33 15.34 -5.56 -0.14
C ARG A 33 14.78 -4.38 0.67
N GLY A 34 14.89 -4.41 2.00
CA GLY A 34 14.32 -3.40 2.91
C GLY A 34 12.84 -3.61 3.23
N GLY A 35 12.30 -4.80 2.94
CA GLY A 35 10.94 -5.15 3.31
C GLY A 35 10.70 -5.01 4.81
N TYR A 36 9.50 -4.55 5.19
CA TYR A 36 9.06 -4.31 6.57
C TYR A 36 9.70 -3.15 7.32
N GLU A 37 10.74 -2.49 6.81
CA GLU A 37 11.34 -1.32 7.49
C GLU A 37 10.31 -0.20 7.73
N MET A 38 9.55 0.15 6.69
CA MET A 38 8.47 1.13 6.81
C MET A 38 7.30 0.65 7.67
N LEU A 39 7.04 -0.66 7.74
CA LEU A 39 6.02 -1.20 8.65
C LEU A 39 6.46 -0.98 10.10
N ALA A 40 7.72 -1.30 10.42
CA ALA A 40 8.28 -1.09 11.75
C ALA A 40 8.18 0.39 12.14
N GLN A 41 8.53 1.31 11.23
CA GLN A 41 8.36 2.74 11.47
C GLN A 41 6.88 3.12 11.69
N ALA A 42 5.96 2.66 10.82
CA ALA A 42 4.55 3.00 10.92
C ALA A 42 3.92 2.54 12.24
N LEU A 43 4.32 1.38 12.77
CA LEU A 43 3.81 0.87 14.05
C LEU A 43 4.23 1.73 15.26
N THR A 44 5.23 2.59 15.12
CA THR A 44 5.63 3.58 16.15
C THR A 44 4.85 4.89 16.07
N MET A 45 4.08 5.10 15.01
CA MET A 45 3.37 6.34 14.76
C MET A 45 1.94 6.30 15.32
N GLU A 46 1.46 7.46 15.77
CA GLU A 46 0.06 7.64 16.11
C GLU A 46 -0.83 7.41 14.86
N PRO A 47 -1.91 6.62 14.97
CA PRO A 47 -2.79 6.34 13.83
C PRO A 47 -3.33 7.61 13.14
N ALA A 48 -3.61 8.67 13.90
CA ALA A 48 -4.04 9.95 13.36
C ALA A 48 -2.98 10.57 12.43
N LYS A 49 -1.70 10.54 12.84
CA LYS A 49 -0.59 11.05 12.01
C LYS A 49 -0.42 10.24 10.73
N LEU A 50 -0.58 8.92 10.80
CA LEU A 50 -0.54 8.06 9.61
C LEU A 50 -1.68 8.38 8.62
N ILE A 51 -2.89 8.62 9.14
CA ILE A 51 -4.03 9.03 8.31
C ILE A 51 -3.72 10.37 7.62
N ASP A 52 -3.13 11.33 8.32
CA ASP A 52 -2.80 12.65 7.74
C ASP A 52 -1.71 12.55 6.67
N VAL A 53 -0.67 11.74 6.88
CA VAL A 53 0.34 11.44 5.83
C VAL A 53 -0.33 10.93 4.55
N VAL A 54 -1.31 10.03 4.65
CA VAL A 54 -2.02 9.48 3.48
C VAL A 54 -3.02 10.46 2.86
N LYS A 55 -3.58 11.39 3.64
CA LYS A 55 -4.37 12.50 3.09
C LYS A 55 -3.47 13.45 2.28
N GLU A 56 -2.35 13.86 2.87
CA GLU A 56 -1.38 14.77 2.25
C GLU A 56 -0.77 14.18 0.97
N SER A 57 -0.58 12.85 0.92
CA SER A 57 -0.07 12.19 -0.28
C SER A 57 -1.05 12.22 -1.47
N GLY A 58 -2.32 12.60 -1.25
CA GLY A 58 -3.35 12.59 -2.28
C GLY A 58 -3.68 11.19 -2.82
N LEU A 59 -3.45 10.12 -2.04
CA LEU A 59 -3.73 8.76 -2.49
C LEU A 59 -5.22 8.57 -2.76
N ARG A 60 -5.55 8.18 -4.00
CA ARG A 60 -6.90 7.83 -4.43
C ARG A 60 -7.05 6.32 -4.56
N GLY A 61 -8.27 5.82 -4.31
CA GLY A 61 -8.62 4.41 -4.48
C GLY A 61 -8.33 3.91 -5.90
N ARG A 62 -7.74 2.71 -6.01
CA ARG A 62 -7.28 2.13 -7.29
C ARG A 62 -8.19 1.06 -7.88
N GLY A 63 -9.25 0.67 -7.17
CA GLY A 63 -10.29 -0.25 -7.70
C GLY A 63 -11.43 0.48 -8.40
N GLY A 64 -11.14 1.43 -9.30
CA GLY A 64 -12.14 2.16 -10.11
C GLY A 64 -12.78 3.40 -9.47
N ALA A 65 -13.21 3.35 -8.21
CA ALA A 65 -13.99 4.45 -7.60
C ALA A 65 -13.23 5.79 -7.41
N GLY A 66 -11.91 5.75 -7.28
CA GLY A 66 -11.09 6.96 -7.15
C GLY A 66 -11.33 7.81 -5.90
N PHE A 67 -12.00 7.31 -4.86
CA PHE A 67 -12.26 8.04 -3.62
C PHE A 67 -10.95 8.33 -2.85
N PRO A 68 -10.76 9.51 -2.21
CA PRO A 68 -9.55 9.81 -1.43
C PRO A 68 -9.38 8.86 -0.24
N THR A 69 -8.29 8.09 -0.25
CA THR A 69 -8.06 6.99 0.71
C THR A 69 -7.89 7.52 2.14
N GLY A 70 -7.14 8.60 2.35
CA GLY A 70 -6.95 9.18 3.68
C GLY A 70 -8.25 9.72 4.30
N LEU A 71 -9.14 10.30 3.47
CA LEU A 71 -10.48 10.73 3.92
C LEU A 71 -11.33 9.51 4.30
N LYS A 72 -11.33 8.46 3.47
CA LYS A 72 -12.05 7.20 3.77
C LYS A 72 -11.63 6.63 5.13
N TRP A 73 -10.33 6.59 5.42
CA TRP A 73 -9.83 6.08 6.70
C TRP A 73 -10.26 6.93 7.89
N SER A 74 -10.40 8.24 7.71
CA SER A 74 -10.83 9.15 8.79
C SER A 74 -12.27 8.94 9.26
N PHE A 75 -13.09 8.22 8.49
CA PHE A 75 -14.45 7.85 8.89
C PHE A 75 -14.51 6.66 9.85
N MET A 76 -13.39 5.92 10.02
CA MET A 76 -13.37 4.80 10.96
C MET A 76 -13.57 5.28 12.41
N PRO A 77 -14.39 4.58 13.22
CA PRO A 77 -14.55 4.91 14.63
C PRO A 77 -13.20 4.93 15.35
N LYS A 78 -12.93 6.00 16.10
CA LYS A 78 -11.70 6.12 16.91
C LYS A 78 -11.73 5.21 18.13
N GLU A 79 -12.92 4.94 18.66
CA GLU A 79 -13.13 4.08 19.81
C GLU A 79 -13.26 2.62 19.39
N LYS A 80 -12.50 1.73 20.05
CA LYS A 80 -12.51 0.28 19.80
C LYS A 80 -13.64 -0.42 20.55
N LYS A 81 -14.89 -0.01 20.32
CA LYS A 81 -16.08 -0.62 20.95
C LYS A 81 -16.40 -2.01 20.40
N LYS A 82 -15.94 -2.31 19.18
CA LYS A 82 -16.15 -3.58 18.48
C LYS A 82 -14.87 -3.95 17.68
N PRO A 83 -14.69 -5.23 17.32
CA PRO A 83 -13.62 -5.62 16.41
C PRO A 83 -13.73 -4.86 15.08
N HIS A 84 -12.58 -4.45 14.54
CA HIS A 84 -12.48 -3.86 13.20
C HIS A 84 -11.91 -4.90 12.25
N TYR A 85 -12.39 -4.88 11.00
CA TYR A 85 -11.92 -5.77 9.94
C TYR A 85 -11.33 -4.95 8.80
N LEU A 86 -10.23 -5.47 8.23
CA LEU A 86 -9.63 -4.96 7.00
C LEU A 86 -9.92 -5.96 5.89
N CYS A 87 -10.48 -5.48 4.78
CA CYS A 87 -10.68 -6.26 3.56
C CYS A 87 -9.75 -5.74 2.46
N VAL A 88 -9.01 -6.64 1.84
CA VAL A 88 -8.26 -6.38 0.61
C VAL A 88 -9.10 -6.94 -0.53
N ASN A 89 -9.63 -6.05 -1.38
CA ASN A 89 -10.32 -6.50 -2.59
C ASN A 89 -9.26 -6.89 -3.64
N ALA A 90 -9.07 -8.20 -3.82
CA ALA A 90 -8.19 -8.78 -4.83
C ALA A 90 -8.96 -9.41 -6.00
N ASP A 91 -10.28 -9.22 -6.05
CA ASP A 91 -11.08 -9.60 -7.21
C ASP A 91 -10.85 -8.58 -8.34
N GLU A 92 -10.15 -9.02 -9.38
CA GLU A 92 -9.78 -8.24 -10.57
C GLU A 92 -10.41 -8.91 -11.80
N SER A 93 -11.71 -8.64 -12.02
CA SER A 93 -12.57 -9.33 -13.01
C SER A 93 -13.25 -8.38 -14.02
N GLU A 94 -12.86 -7.09 -14.06
CA GLU A 94 -13.37 -6.07 -14.99
C GLU A 94 -12.79 -6.20 -16.41
#